data_AF-A0A7J0C2Q1-F1
#
_entry.id   AF-A0A7J0C2Q1-F1
#
_cell.length_a   1.000
_cell.length_b   1.000
_cell.length_c   1.000
_cell.angle_alpha   90.00
_cell.angle_beta   90.00
_cell.angle_gamma   90.00
#
_symmetry.space_group_name_H-M   'P 1'
#
loop_
_entity.id
_entity.type
_entity.pdbx_description
1 polymer ?
#
loop_
_entity_poly.entity_id
_entity_poly.type
_entity_poly.pdbx_seq_one_letter_code
_entity_poly.pdbx_strand_id
1 'polypeptide(L)'
;MSTPERTEHLVLPGVLTAGQAAETVAALRAVQREDGALPWFRGHHLDPWDHTEAAMALDASGEHEAAERAYAWLARHQNEDGSWYAAYHDGDPEQPTDRSRETNFCAYVAVGVWHHYLATGDDAFLDRMWPTVHAAVEFVLRLQQPGGQIGWKREPDGTAVTDALLTGSSSIHHALRCALALAEEREEPQPDWELATGALAHAIREHPERFLDKGHYSMDWYYPVLGGAVTGPAALKRIDDGWDRFVVPGLGVRCVLPNPWVTGGESCELALALWVMGESDRALEILQSVQHLRAAGGLYWTGYVFEGNRAFWPEELTTWTAGSLLLAVAALGGTRRPPRSSGASASRADWSRTAAAERADRPPRAHREGGRRSGTADAAGHGVADEEVDDGGEAVTGDDPCPLLVEGEQVVRPAGQPAGGVPDELDQAVGLVGVEQVHENPQADDEGHDVGHDGYDACGGRASCT
;
A
#
# COMPACT_ATOMS: atom_id res chain seq x y z
N MET A 1 -17.23 19.39 -5.08
CA MET A 1 -17.06 19.36 -6.54
C MET A 1 -15.58 19.58 -6.77
N SER A 2 -14.84 18.54 -7.18
CA SER A 2 -13.44 18.72 -7.57
C SER A 2 -13.38 19.66 -8.78
N THR A 3 -12.52 20.66 -8.73
CA THR A 3 -12.28 21.54 -9.88
C THR A 3 -11.50 20.77 -10.96
N PRO A 4 -11.76 21.02 -12.26
CA PRO A 4 -11.07 20.33 -13.37
C PRO A 4 -9.53 20.35 -13.26
N GLU A 5 -8.97 21.44 -12.72
CA GLU A 5 -7.53 21.64 -12.49
C GLU A 5 -6.90 20.61 -11.53
N ARG A 6 -7.67 20.01 -10.60
CA ARG A 6 -7.17 19.00 -9.66
C ARG A 6 -7.01 17.59 -10.25
N THR A 7 -7.49 17.38 -11.47
CA THR A 7 -7.52 16.05 -12.12
C THR A 7 -6.70 15.99 -13.41
N GLU A 8 -5.89 17.02 -13.71
CA GLU A 8 -5.15 17.09 -14.97
C GLU A 8 -4.10 15.98 -15.12
N HIS A 9 -3.48 15.54 -14.02
CA HIS A 9 -2.56 14.39 -13.99
C HIS A 9 -3.28 13.04 -14.05
N LEU A 10 -4.61 13.03 -13.90
CA LEU A 10 -5.47 11.85 -14.11
C LEU A 10 -6.01 11.75 -15.55
N VAL A 11 -5.39 12.45 -16.49
CA VAL A 11 -5.73 12.39 -17.91
C VAL A 11 -4.75 11.47 -18.63
N LEU A 12 -5.27 10.39 -19.19
CA LEU A 12 -4.49 9.45 -19.99
C LEU A 12 -5.21 9.20 -21.33
N PRO A 13 -4.69 9.70 -22.46
CA PRO A 13 -5.33 9.57 -23.77
C PRO A 13 -5.70 8.11 -24.12
N GLY A 14 -6.94 7.91 -24.53
CA GLY A 14 -7.49 6.58 -24.84
C GLY A 14 -7.94 5.77 -23.62
N VAL A 15 -7.68 6.24 -22.40
CA VAL A 15 -8.09 5.59 -21.15
C VAL A 15 -9.08 6.47 -20.39
N LEU A 16 -8.66 7.66 -19.95
CA LEU A 16 -9.47 8.52 -19.08
C LEU A 16 -9.32 9.98 -19.50
N THR A 17 -10.46 10.62 -19.78
CA THR A 17 -10.52 12.09 -19.95
C THR A 17 -10.69 12.78 -18.60
N ALA A 18 -10.37 14.08 -18.50
CA ALA A 18 -10.53 14.85 -17.26
C ALA A 18 -11.97 14.79 -16.69
N GLY A 19 -12.98 14.86 -17.57
CA GLY A 19 -14.38 14.75 -17.15
C GLY A 19 -14.73 13.37 -16.60
N GLN A 20 -14.21 12.30 -17.22
CA GLN A 20 -14.39 10.94 -16.72
C GLN A 20 -13.63 10.69 -15.41
N ALA A 21 -12.44 11.26 -15.26
CA ALA A 21 -11.69 11.22 -14.01
C ALA A 21 -12.48 11.89 -12.88
N ALA A 22 -12.95 13.12 -13.08
CA ALA A 22 -13.77 13.83 -12.11
C ALA A 22 -15.05 13.06 -11.72
N GLU A 23 -15.69 12.39 -12.68
CA GLU A 23 -16.86 11.53 -12.43
C GLU A 23 -16.50 10.31 -11.56
N THR A 24 -15.40 9.61 -11.87
CA THR A 24 -14.93 8.46 -11.08
C THR A 24 -14.55 8.87 -9.66
N VAL A 25 -13.85 10.00 -9.50
CA VAL A 25 -13.46 10.54 -8.19
C VAL A 25 -14.70 10.93 -7.38
N ALA A 26 -15.69 11.58 -8.00
CA ALA A 26 -16.93 11.92 -7.34
C ALA A 26 -17.72 10.67 -6.91
N ALA A 27 -17.73 9.63 -7.74
CA ALA A 27 -18.38 8.36 -7.40
C ALA A 27 -17.67 7.64 -6.24
N LEU A 28 -16.34 7.59 -6.24
CA LEU A 28 -15.55 7.03 -5.13
C LEU A 28 -15.79 7.80 -3.82
N ARG A 29 -15.77 9.14 -3.88
CA ARG A 29 -16.14 10.03 -2.76
C ARG A 29 -17.55 9.76 -2.23
N ALA A 30 -18.51 9.47 -3.11
CA ALA A 30 -19.88 9.19 -2.72
C ALA A 30 -20.06 7.83 -2.01
N VAL A 31 -19.13 6.89 -2.19
CA VAL A 31 -19.12 5.62 -1.45
C VAL A 31 -18.61 5.84 -0.01
N GLN A 32 -17.69 6.80 0.20
CA GLN A 32 -17.13 7.08 1.51
C GLN A 32 -18.21 7.43 2.55
N ARG A 33 -18.13 6.80 3.71
CA ARG A 33 -18.97 7.08 4.88
C ARG A 33 -18.50 8.34 5.61
N GLU A 34 -19.39 8.89 6.43
CA GLU A 34 -19.11 10.09 7.25
C GLU A 34 -17.96 9.87 8.24
N ASP A 35 -17.78 8.65 8.73
CA ASP A 35 -16.68 8.26 9.63
C ASP A 35 -15.34 8.01 8.89
N GLY A 36 -15.32 8.11 7.56
CA GLY A 36 -14.15 7.89 6.71
C GLY A 36 -14.06 6.49 6.10
N ALA A 37 -14.94 5.55 6.47
CA ALA A 37 -14.93 4.20 5.91
C ALA A 37 -15.19 4.20 4.39
N LEU A 38 -14.42 3.41 3.66
CA LEU A 38 -14.54 3.14 2.21
C LEU A 38 -14.83 1.64 2.04
N PRO A 39 -16.11 1.21 2.01
CA PRO A 39 -16.45 -0.19 1.76
C PRO A 39 -16.14 -0.61 0.32
N TRP A 40 -16.13 -1.91 0.05
CA TRP A 40 -16.07 -2.51 -1.29
C TRP A 40 -17.11 -1.88 -2.22
N PHE A 41 -18.35 -1.79 -1.73
CA PHE A 41 -19.39 -0.88 -2.20
C PHE A 41 -20.42 -0.69 -1.07
N ARG A 42 -21.32 0.29 -1.22
CA ARG A 42 -22.34 0.57 -0.19
C ARG A 42 -23.22 -0.65 0.08
N GLY A 43 -23.30 -1.06 1.33
CA GLY A 43 -24.04 -2.23 1.80
C GLY A 43 -23.27 -3.55 1.79
N HIS A 44 -21.96 -3.54 1.50
CA HIS A 44 -21.12 -4.74 1.46
C HIS A 44 -20.08 -4.79 2.60
N HIS A 45 -19.02 -5.59 2.46
CA HIS A 45 -17.91 -5.55 3.40
C HIS A 45 -16.98 -4.35 3.16
N LEU A 46 -16.14 -4.08 4.15
CA LEU A 46 -14.93 -3.30 4.08
C LEU A 46 -13.79 -4.19 4.57
N ASP A 47 -12.75 -4.35 3.78
CA ASP A 47 -11.47 -4.91 4.20
C ASP A 47 -10.39 -3.82 4.22
N PRO A 48 -9.33 -3.95 5.04
CA PRO A 48 -8.28 -2.93 5.15
C PRO A 48 -7.44 -2.72 3.88
N TRP A 49 -7.33 -3.73 3.00
CA TRP A 49 -6.52 -3.60 1.78
C TRP A 49 -7.21 -2.65 0.80
N ASP A 50 -8.45 -2.98 0.40
CA ASP A 50 -9.20 -2.22 -0.59
C ASP A 50 -9.57 -0.84 -0.06
N HIS A 51 -9.80 -0.74 1.25
CA HIS A 51 -9.97 0.53 1.96
C HIS A 51 -8.76 1.46 1.79
N THR A 52 -7.56 0.92 1.98
CA THR A 52 -6.30 1.67 1.82
C THR A 52 -6.07 2.06 0.36
N GLU A 53 -6.34 1.15 -0.59
CA GLU A 53 -6.18 1.45 -2.02
C GLU A 53 -7.14 2.55 -2.50
N ALA A 54 -8.38 2.51 -2.03
CA ALA A 54 -9.35 3.57 -2.27
C ALA A 54 -8.92 4.91 -1.65
N ALA A 55 -8.29 4.90 -0.47
CA ALA A 55 -7.74 6.10 0.15
C ALA A 55 -6.56 6.67 -0.68
N MET A 56 -5.66 5.81 -1.15
CA MET A 56 -4.57 6.21 -2.05
C MET A 56 -5.09 6.82 -3.35
N ALA A 57 -6.16 6.27 -3.92
CA ALA A 57 -6.78 6.81 -5.12
C ALA A 57 -7.40 8.21 -4.88
N LEU A 58 -7.97 8.46 -3.70
CA LEU A 58 -8.42 9.80 -3.30
C LEU A 58 -7.23 10.76 -3.19
N ASP A 59 -6.11 10.34 -2.59
CA ASP A 59 -4.89 11.16 -2.56
C ASP A 59 -4.37 11.48 -3.95
N ALA A 60 -4.27 10.47 -4.81
CA ALA A 60 -3.87 10.62 -6.20
C ALA A 60 -4.85 11.49 -7.00
N SER A 61 -6.02 11.80 -6.47
CA SER A 61 -7.01 12.70 -7.09
C SER A 61 -7.02 14.11 -6.49
N GLY A 62 -6.07 14.42 -5.60
CA GLY A 62 -6.04 15.69 -4.87
C GLY A 62 -7.12 15.80 -3.79
N GLU A 63 -7.74 14.69 -3.41
CA GLU A 63 -8.85 14.60 -2.45
C GLU A 63 -8.35 14.25 -1.03
N HIS A 64 -7.22 14.84 -0.62
CA HIS A 64 -6.44 14.54 0.59
C HIS A 64 -7.25 14.50 1.88
N GLU A 65 -8.16 15.45 2.11
CA GLU A 65 -8.98 15.45 3.33
C GLU A 65 -9.86 14.20 3.47
N ALA A 66 -10.31 13.60 2.35
CA ALA A 66 -11.03 12.33 2.41
C ALA A 66 -10.12 11.15 2.64
N ALA A 67 -8.93 11.16 2.03
CA ALA A 67 -7.93 10.12 2.29
C ALA A 67 -7.52 10.13 3.77
N GLU A 68 -7.26 11.30 4.36
CA GLU A 68 -6.98 11.44 5.80
C GLU A 68 -8.09 10.88 6.68
N ARG A 69 -9.37 11.10 6.33
CA ARG A 69 -10.49 10.48 7.08
C ARG A 69 -10.47 8.96 6.99
N ALA A 70 -10.08 8.40 5.86
CA ALA A 70 -9.92 6.96 5.70
C ALA A 70 -8.76 6.45 6.57
N TYR A 71 -7.57 7.04 6.51
CA TYR A 71 -6.45 6.63 7.38
C TYR A 71 -6.77 6.80 8.87
N ALA A 72 -7.49 7.86 9.24
CA ALA A 72 -7.97 8.05 10.60
C ALA A 72 -8.99 6.97 11.01
N TRP A 73 -9.78 6.43 10.08
CA TRP A 73 -10.65 5.28 10.34
C TRP A 73 -9.81 4.04 10.66
N LEU A 74 -8.76 3.75 9.89
CA LEU A 74 -7.86 2.62 10.17
C LEU A 74 -7.22 2.77 11.56
N ALA A 75 -6.67 3.94 11.87
CA ALA A 75 -6.04 4.20 13.16
C ALA A 75 -7.01 4.02 14.35
N ARG A 76 -8.29 4.40 14.21
CA ARG A 76 -9.29 4.24 15.28
C ARG A 76 -9.77 2.80 15.49
N HIS A 77 -9.72 1.97 14.45
CA HIS A 77 -10.24 0.59 14.49
C HIS A 77 -9.12 -0.47 14.46
N GLN A 78 -7.87 -0.07 14.70
CA GLN A 78 -6.76 -0.99 14.84
C GLN A 78 -6.91 -1.80 16.13
N ASN A 79 -6.75 -3.11 16.04
CA ASN A 79 -6.75 -4.01 17.18
C ASN A 79 -5.53 -3.76 18.07
N GLU A 80 -5.59 -4.17 19.34
CA GLU A 80 -4.51 -3.96 20.32
C GLU A 80 -3.16 -4.55 19.90
N ASP A 81 -3.18 -5.60 19.08
CA ASP A 81 -1.97 -6.25 18.58
C ASP A 81 -1.39 -5.60 17.31
N GLY A 82 -2.01 -4.52 16.82
CA GLY A 82 -1.60 -3.80 15.61
C GLY A 82 -2.29 -4.27 14.31
N SER A 83 -3.11 -5.33 14.38
CA SER A 83 -3.83 -5.85 13.20
C SER A 83 -5.16 -5.15 12.96
N TRP A 84 -5.80 -5.50 11.85
CA TRP A 84 -7.24 -5.34 11.62
C TRP A 84 -7.86 -6.70 11.32
N TYR A 85 -9.18 -6.78 11.49
CA TYR A 85 -9.94 -7.93 11.01
C TYR A 85 -10.00 -7.91 9.48
N ALA A 86 -10.10 -9.09 8.87
CA ALA A 86 -10.10 -9.26 7.42
C ALA A 86 -11.31 -8.59 6.77
N ALA A 87 -12.46 -8.54 7.44
CA ALA A 87 -13.64 -7.85 6.92
C ALA A 87 -14.57 -7.30 8.02
N TYR A 88 -15.16 -6.15 7.72
CA TYR A 88 -16.15 -5.44 8.53
C TYR A 88 -17.43 -5.22 7.71
N HIS A 89 -18.60 -5.18 8.35
CA HIS A 89 -19.82 -4.79 7.65
C HIS A 89 -19.83 -3.29 7.34
N ASP A 90 -20.35 -2.87 6.17
CA ASP A 90 -20.40 -1.46 5.76
C ASP A 90 -21.10 -0.58 6.82
N GLY A 91 -20.26 0.22 7.47
CA GLY A 91 -20.45 1.06 8.65
C GLY A 91 -21.23 0.46 9.80
N ASP A 92 -20.91 -0.79 10.10
CA ASP A 92 -20.92 -1.28 11.48
C ASP A 92 -19.55 -1.93 11.79
N PRO A 93 -18.52 -1.11 12.11
CA PRO A 93 -17.19 -1.62 12.40
C PRO A 93 -17.12 -2.45 13.69
N GLU A 94 -18.11 -2.33 14.57
CA GLU A 94 -18.19 -3.12 15.81
C GLU A 94 -18.63 -4.57 15.55
N GLN A 95 -19.09 -4.88 14.33
CA GLN A 95 -19.48 -6.22 13.90
C GLN A 95 -18.62 -6.70 12.71
N PRO A 96 -17.38 -7.18 12.97
CA PRO A 96 -16.56 -7.82 11.95
C PRO A 96 -17.27 -9.04 11.35
N THR A 97 -17.25 -9.14 10.02
CA THR A 97 -17.82 -10.25 9.26
C THR A 97 -16.82 -11.39 9.08
N ASP A 98 -15.52 -11.09 9.09
CA ASP A 98 -14.44 -12.06 9.14
C ASP A 98 -13.40 -11.60 10.18
N ARG A 99 -13.20 -12.41 11.23
CA ARG A 99 -12.31 -12.10 12.36
C ARG A 99 -10.88 -12.63 12.19
N SER A 100 -10.57 -13.27 11.06
CA SER A 100 -9.18 -13.55 10.73
C SER A 100 -8.40 -12.24 10.54
N ARG A 101 -7.08 -12.29 10.67
CA ARG A 101 -6.19 -11.13 10.50
C ARG A 101 -5.15 -11.45 9.45
N GLU A 102 -5.39 -10.99 8.23
CA GLU A 102 -4.48 -11.22 7.11
C GLU A 102 -3.29 -10.27 7.15
N THR A 103 -2.08 -10.81 7.01
CA THR A 103 -0.84 -10.03 7.18
C THR A 103 -0.66 -9.00 6.07
N ASN A 104 -1.07 -9.33 4.85
CA ASN A 104 -1.01 -8.41 3.73
C ASN A 104 -1.98 -7.24 3.90
N PHE A 105 -3.19 -7.49 4.42
CA PHE A 105 -4.17 -6.43 4.69
C PHE A 105 -3.62 -5.46 5.73
N CYS A 106 -3.02 -6.00 6.80
CA CYS A 106 -2.43 -5.19 7.86
C CYS A 106 -1.20 -4.40 7.40
N ALA A 107 -0.33 -5.01 6.59
CA ALA A 107 0.88 -4.34 6.10
C ALA A 107 0.56 -3.12 5.21
N TYR A 108 -0.49 -3.22 4.40
CA TYR A 108 -0.74 -2.30 3.28
C TYR A 108 -0.96 -0.85 3.71
N VAL A 109 -1.37 -0.59 4.97
CA VAL A 109 -1.44 0.76 5.54
C VAL A 109 -0.12 1.54 5.42
N ALA A 110 1.02 0.85 5.47
CA ALA A 110 2.34 1.48 5.29
C ALA A 110 2.49 2.08 3.89
N VAL A 111 1.96 1.41 2.86
CA VAL A 111 1.94 1.90 1.47
C VAL A 111 1.08 3.15 1.38
N GLY A 112 -0.14 3.10 1.94
CA GLY A 112 -1.06 4.24 1.91
C GLY A 112 -0.53 5.47 2.66
N VAL A 113 0.02 5.30 3.86
CA VAL A 113 0.58 6.41 4.65
C VAL A 113 1.78 7.03 3.95
N TRP A 114 2.67 6.21 3.38
CA TRP A 114 3.80 6.71 2.59
C TRP A 114 3.33 7.45 1.33
N HIS A 115 2.36 6.89 0.61
CA HIS A 115 1.76 7.52 -0.57
C HIS A 115 1.14 8.89 -0.23
N HIS A 116 0.37 8.98 0.87
CA HIS A 116 -0.19 10.24 1.34
C HIS A 116 0.91 11.26 1.65
N TYR A 117 1.95 10.85 2.40
CA TYR A 117 3.07 11.71 2.73
C TYR A 117 3.78 12.24 1.48
N LEU A 118 4.05 11.40 0.49
CA LEU A 118 4.66 11.85 -0.77
C LEU A 118 3.76 12.80 -1.55
N ALA A 119 2.44 12.65 -1.48
CA ALA A 119 1.50 13.53 -2.15
C ALA A 119 1.35 14.90 -1.46
N THR A 120 1.51 14.98 -0.14
CA THR A 120 1.18 16.19 0.65
C THR A 120 2.37 16.86 1.34
N GLY A 121 3.43 16.12 1.64
CA GLY A 121 4.54 16.54 2.49
C GLY A 121 4.13 16.83 3.95
N ASP A 122 2.99 16.31 4.42
CA ASP A 122 2.48 16.59 5.77
C ASP A 122 3.19 15.75 6.84
N ASP A 123 4.28 16.31 7.39
CA ASP A 123 5.00 15.76 8.56
C ASP A 123 4.07 15.49 9.75
N ALA A 124 3.06 16.33 9.98
CA ALA A 124 2.15 16.17 11.11
C ALA A 124 1.20 14.99 10.91
N PHE A 125 0.77 14.71 9.67
CA PHE A 125 0.02 13.49 9.35
C PHE A 125 0.89 12.26 9.59
N LEU A 126 2.14 12.28 9.11
CA LEU A 126 3.09 11.20 9.30
C LEU A 126 3.31 10.92 10.79
N ASP A 127 3.51 11.96 11.61
CA ASP A 127 3.62 11.85 13.08
C ASP A 127 2.38 11.21 13.72
N ARG A 128 1.18 11.55 13.24
CA ARG A 128 -0.08 10.97 13.75
C ARG A 128 -0.23 9.49 13.38
N MET A 129 0.16 9.12 12.16
CA MET A 129 -0.04 7.76 11.62
C MET A 129 1.10 6.79 11.94
N TRP A 130 2.28 7.29 12.33
CA TRP A 130 3.43 6.44 12.64
C TRP A 130 3.15 5.32 13.65
N PRO A 131 2.48 5.55 14.80
CA PRO A 131 2.16 4.47 15.73
C PRO A 131 1.32 3.35 15.10
N THR A 132 0.39 3.71 14.21
CA THR A 132 -0.46 2.75 13.49
C THR A 132 0.35 1.91 12.52
N VAL A 133 1.23 2.54 11.72
CA VAL A 133 2.11 1.83 10.78
C VAL A 133 3.07 0.91 11.53
N HIS A 134 3.72 1.41 12.58
CA HIS A 134 4.66 0.63 13.38
C HIS A 134 3.98 -0.59 14.00
N ALA A 135 2.81 -0.44 14.63
CA ALA A 135 2.09 -1.55 15.22
C ALA A 135 1.67 -2.61 14.18
N ALA A 136 1.26 -2.16 12.98
CA ALA A 136 0.90 -3.04 11.87
C ALA A 136 2.10 -3.84 11.35
N VAL A 137 3.25 -3.20 11.17
CA VAL A 137 4.49 -3.88 10.75
C VAL A 137 4.93 -4.88 11.80
N GLU A 138 4.92 -4.51 13.08
CA GLU A 138 5.24 -5.43 14.18
C GLU A 138 4.31 -6.64 14.22
N PHE A 139 3.01 -6.46 13.94
CA PHE A 139 2.07 -7.58 13.79
C PHE A 139 2.50 -8.54 12.69
N VAL A 140 2.82 -8.00 11.52
CA VAL A 140 3.20 -8.75 10.32
C VAL A 140 4.49 -9.53 10.54
N LEU A 141 5.50 -8.90 11.14
CA LEU A 141 6.81 -9.52 11.37
C LEU A 141 6.75 -10.65 12.42
N ARG A 142 5.79 -10.61 13.36
CA ARG A 142 5.54 -11.76 14.26
C ARG A 142 5.06 -13.02 13.56
N LEU A 143 4.66 -12.95 12.28
CA LEU A 143 4.28 -14.11 11.47
C LEU A 143 5.38 -14.53 10.49
N GLN A 144 6.53 -13.85 10.47
CA GLN A 144 7.65 -14.24 9.63
C GLN A 144 8.20 -15.61 10.08
N GLN A 145 8.39 -16.50 9.10
CA GLN A 145 8.94 -17.83 9.30
C GLN A 145 10.47 -17.80 9.18
N PRO A 146 11.21 -18.80 9.68
CA PRO A 146 12.68 -18.85 9.57
C PRO A 146 13.22 -18.79 8.13
N GLY A 147 12.40 -19.17 7.14
CA GLY A 147 12.73 -19.06 5.72
C GLY A 147 12.48 -17.68 5.11
N GLY A 148 12.05 -16.69 5.89
CA GLY A 148 11.78 -15.32 5.42
C GLY A 148 10.36 -15.10 4.89
N GLN A 149 9.65 -16.15 4.46
CA GLN A 149 8.23 -16.05 4.08
C GLN A 149 7.37 -15.68 5.29
N ILE A 150 6.27 -14.98 5.07
CA ILE A 150 5.38 -14.53 6.14
C ILE A 150 4.09 -15.34 6.09
N GLY A 151 3.72 -15.90 7.25
CA GLY A 151 2.47 -16.62 7.43
C GLY A 151 1.28 -15.72 7.09
N TRP A 152 0.37 -16.16 6.22
CA TRP A 152 -0.57 -15.24 5.57
C TRP A 152 -1.67 -14.68 6.48
N LYS A 153 -1.95 -15.33 7.62
CA LYS A 153 -2.95 -14.83 8.56
C LYS A 153 -2.79 -15.36 9.98
N ARG A 154 -3.53 -14.74 10.90
CA ARG A 154 -3.98 -15.37 12.15
C ARG A 154 -5.46 -15.69 12.08
N GLU A 155 -5.83 -16.84 12.63
CA GLU A 155 -7.23 -17.24 12.79
C GLU A 155 -7.93 -16.41 13.88
N PRO A 156 -9.28 -16.42 13.95
CA PRO A 156 -10.03 -15.71 14.97
C PRO A 156 -9.63 -16.06 16.42
N ASP A 157 -9.14 -17.28 16.65
CA ASP A 157 -8.66 -17.73 17.97
C ASP A 157 -7.22 -17.30 18.29
N GLY A 158 -6.54 -16.62 17.36
CA GLY A 158 -5.16 -16.15 17.49
C GLY A 158 -4.10 -17.08 16.94
N THR A 159 -4.46 -18.29 16.51
CA THR A 159 -3.55 -19.27 15.92
C THR A 159 -2.87 -18.68 14.68
N ALA A 160 -1.54 -18.72 14.65
CA ALA A 160 -0.78 -18.29 13.48
C ALA A 160 -0.79 -19.39 12.42
N VAL A 161 -1.13 -19.03 11.18
CA VAL A 161 -0.99 -19.92 10.03
C VAL A 161 0.43 -19.77 9.49
N THR A 162 1.14 -20.89 9.32
CA THR A 162 2.53 -20.90 8.85
C THR A 162 2.66 -20.92 7.34
N ASP A 163 1.60 -21.34 6.62
CA ASP A 163 1.55 -21.25 5.16
C ASP A 163 1.70 -19.79 4.70
N ALA A 164 2.34 -19.58 3.56
CA ALA A 164 2.55 -18.26 2.99
C ALA A 164 1.95 -18.16 1.57
N LEU A 165 1.37 -17.01 1.26
CA LEU A 165 0.88 -16.68 -0.08
C LEU A 165 1.95 -15.87 -0.82
N LEU A 166 2.26 -16.23 -2.07
CA LEU A 166 3.25 -15.52 -2.88
C LEU A 166 2.81 -14.09 -3.18
N THR A 167 1.56 -13.91 -3.61
CA THR A 167 0.92 -12.59 -3.80
C THR A 167 0.97 -11.76 -2.53
N GLY A 168 0.45 -12.28 -1.41
CA GLY A 168 0.42 -11.57 -0.13
C GLY A 168 1.82 -11.20 0.38
N SER A 169 2.79 -12.12 0.27
CA SER A 169 4.19 -11.86 0.63
C SER A 169 4.84 -10.80 -0.24
N SER A 170 4.51 -10.75 -1.54
CA SER A 170 5.01 -9.72 -2.44
C SER A 170 4.44 -8.33 -2.12
N SER A 171 3.16 -8.25 -1.76
CA SER A 171 2.54 -7.02 -1.25
C SER A 171 3.18 -6.58 0.07
N ILE A 172 3.41 -7.51 1.01
CA ILE A 172 4.09 -7.21 2.27
C ILE A 172 5.52 -6.72 2.02
N HIS A 173 6.27 -7.30 1.09
CA HIS A 173 7.61 -6.82 0.74
C HIS A 173 7.58 -5.35 0.30
N HIS A 174 6.59 -4.97 -0.51
CA HIS A 174 6.39 -3.57 -0.88
C HIS A 174 6.04 -2.69 0.32
N ALA A 175 5.09 -3.12 1.15
CA ALA A 175 4.68 -2.40 2.35
C ALA A 175 5.84 -2.20 3.34
N LEU A 176 6.71 -3.20 3.54
CA LEU A 176 7.88 -3.09 4.40
C LEU A 176 8.89 -2.08 3.87
N ARG A 177 9.08 -1.99 2.54
CA ARG A 177 9.90 -0.93 1.94
C ARG A 177 9.32 0.45 2.23
N CYS A 178 8.00 0.64 2.11
CA CYS A 178 7.34 1.90 2.45
C CYS A 178 7.46 2.22 3.95
N ALA A 179 7.35 1.22 4.82
CA ALA A 179 7.55 1.40 6.25
C ALA A 179 8.99 1.80 6.60
N LEU A 180 9.98 1.23 5.92
CA LEU A 180 11.39 1.63 6.06
C LEU A 180 11.64 3.06 5.59
N ALA A 181 11.03 3.48 4.48
CA ALA A 181 11.11 4.85 3.99
C ALA A 181 10.48 5.85 4.98
N LEU A 182 9.31 5.51 5.54
CA LEU A 182 8.69 6.27 6.64
C LEU A 182 9.61 6.36 7.86
N ALA A 183 10.27 5.27 8.22
CA ALA A 183 11.21 5.22 9.35
C ALA A 183 12.44 6.10 9.11
N GLU A 184 12.97 6.10 7.89
CA GLU A 184 14.10 6.93 7.47
C GLU A 184 13.74 8.42 7.52
N GLU A 185 12.58 8.82 6.99
CA GLU A 185 12.10 10.21 7.05
C GLU A 185 11.97 10.71 8.50
N ARG A 186 11.63 9.81 9.42
CA ARG A 186 11.54 10.10 10.87
C ARG A 186 12.87 10.06 11.60
N GLU A 187 13.94 9.65 10.93
CA GLU A 187 15.24 9.37 11.56
C GLU A 187 15.12 8.32 12.70
N GLU A 188 14.24 7.32 12.54
CA GLU A 188 14.03 6.20 13.47
C GLU A 188 14.52 4.87 12.84
N PRO A 189 15.79 4.47 12.99
CA PRO A 189 16.33 3.28 12.33
C PRO A 189 15.65 1.98 12.76
N GLN A 190 15.31 1.12 11.78
CA GLN A 190 14.63 -0.16 11.99
C GLN A 190 15.43 -1.35 11.42
N PRO A 191 16.57 -1.72 12.03
CA PRO A 191 17.46 -2.76 11.48
C PRO A 191 16.80 -4.15 11.38
N ASP A 192 15.90 -4.49 12.30
CA ASP A 192 15.19 -5.77 12.26
C ASP A 192 14.19 -5.81 11.09
N TRP A 193 13.56 -4.69 10.74
CA TRP A 193 12.69 -4.58 9.57
C TRP A 193 13.49 -4.70 8.26
N GLU A 194 14.68 -4.11 8.19
CA GLU A 194 15.58 -4.24 7.03
C GLU A 194 15.96 -5.71 6.78
N LEU A 195 16.37 -6.43 7.84
CA LEU A 195 16.71 -7.85 7.77
C LEU A 195 15.50 -8.70 7.35
N ALA A 196 14.34 -8.46 7.94
CA ALA A 196 13.10 -9.15 7.62
C ALA A 196 12.69 -8.94 6.15
N THR A 197 12.79 -7.69 5.66
CA THR A 197 12.48 -7.32 4.27
C THR A 197 13.43 -8.04 3.31
N GLY A 198 14.73 -8.07 3.61
CA GLY A 198 15.73 -8.78 2.83
C GLY A 198 15.48 -10.30 2.78
N ALA A 199 15.12 -10.91 3.91
CA ALA A 199 14.78 -12.33 3.98
C ALA A 199 13.53 -12.66 3.17
N LEU A 200 12.50 -11.84 3.25
CA LEU A 200 11.27 -11.98 2.45
C LEU A 200 11.54 -11.86 0.95
N ALA A 201 12.32 -10.87 0.54
CA ALA A 201 12.72 -10.68 -0.86
C ALA A 201 13.48 -11.90 -1.40
N HIS A 202 14.38 -12.46 -0.60
CA HIS A 202 15.12 -13.67 -0.95
C HIS A 202 14.19 -14.89 -1.08
N ALA A 203 13.25 -15.06 -0.14
CA ALA A 203 12.25 -16.14 -0.21
C ALA A 203 11.43 -16.07 -1.50
N ILE A 204 10.91 -14.89 -1.86
CA ILE A 204 10.11 -14.67 -3.07
C ILE A 204 10.88 -15.02 -4.35
N ARG A 205 12.17 -14.67 -4.42
CA ARG A 205 13.00 -14.89 -5.62
C ARG A 205 13.50 -16.31 -5.77
N GLU A 206 13.99 -16.90 -4.69
CA GLU A 206 14.80 -18.11 -4.75
C GLU A 206 14.08 -19.35 -4.20
N HIS A 207 12.95 -19.15 -3.49
CA HIS A 207 12.27 -20.23 -2.76
C HIS A 207 10.75 -20.29 -3.04
N PRO A 208 10.32 -20.43 -4.32
CA PRO A 208 8.91 -20.56 -4.65
C PRO A 208 8.23 -21.75 -3.94
N GLU A 209 8.97 -22.79 -3.56
CA GLU A 209 8.48 -23.96 -2.82
C GLU A 209 7.99 -23.65 -1.40
N ARG A 210 8.30 -22.47 -0.86
CA ARG A 210 7.85 -22.03 0.48
C ARG A 210 6.46 -21.42 0.49
N PHE A 211 5.87 -21.18 -0.69
CA PHE A 211 4.56 -20.59 -0.84
C PHE A 211 3.55 -21.64 -1.31
N LEU A 212 2.28 -21.43 -0.97
CA LEU A 212 1.19 -22.25 -1.50
C LEU A 212 1.12 -22.12 -3.03
N ASP A 213 0.94 -23.25 -3.73
CA ASP A 213 0.81 -23.25 -5.19
C ASP A 213 -0.53 -22.64 -5.62
N LYS A 214 -0.47 -21.36 -5.96
CA LYS A 214 -1.57 -20.57 -6.51
C LYS A 214 -1.23 -20.04 -7.90
N GLY A 215 -0.36 -20.74 -8.65
CA GLY A 215 0.06 -20.35 -10.00
C GLY A 215 -1.04 -20.32 -11.07
N HIS A 216 -2.28 -20.66 -10.71
CA HIS A 216 -3.48 -20.50 -11.52
C HIS A 216 -4.18 -19.15 -11.33
N TYR A 217 -3.78 -18.35 -10.32
CA TYR A 217 -4.20 -16.97 -10.12
C TYR A 217 -3.20 -16.01 -10.78
N SER A 218 -3.69 -14.95 -11.42
CA SER A 218 -2.83 -13.98 -12.13
C SER A 218 -1.99 -13.14 -11.18
N MET A 219 -2.50 -12.82 -9.98
CA MET A 219 -1.76 -12.07 -8.98
C MET A 219 -0.45 -12.78 -8.62
N ASP A 220 -0.47 -14.10 -8.43
CA ASP A 220 0.74 -14.89 -8.15
C ASP A 220 1.79 -14.77 -9.27
N TRP A 221 1.35 -14.47 -10.50
CA TRP A 221 2.22 -14.24 -11.64
C TRP A 221 2.83 -12.82 -11.64
N TYR A 222 2.06 -11.74 -11.46
CA TYR A 222 2.60 -10.37 -11.59
C TYR A 222 2.99 -9.69 -10.27
N TYR A 223 2.45 -10.10 -9.11
CA TYR A 223 2.74 -9.45 -7.83
C TYR A 223 4.20 -9.49 -7.40
N PRO A 224 4.99 -10.55 -7.65
CA PRO A 224 6.42 -10.51 -7.34
C PRO A 224 7.16 -9.37 -8.05
N VAL A 225 6.64 -8.91 -9.20
CA VAL A 225 7.14 -7.75 -9.93
C VAL A 225 6.56 -6.46 -9.37
N LEU A 226 5.23 -6.38 -9.21
CA LEU A 226 4.56 -5.20 -8.65
C LEU A 226 5.11 -4.84 -7.27
N GLY A 227 5.29 -5.85 -6.41
CA GLY A 227 5.84 -5.71 -5.07
C GLY A 227 7.35 -5.44 -5.03
N GLY A 228 8.02 -5.38 -6.18
CA GLY A 228 9.44 -5.01 -6.30
C GLY A 228 10.46 -6.07 -5.84
N ALA A 229 10.02 -7.29 -5.51
CA ALA A 229 10.93 -8.37 -5.11
C ALA A 229 11.68 -8.97 -6.31
N VAL A 230 11.02 -9.02 -7.48
CA VAL A 230 11.55 -9.51 -8.76
C VAL A 230 11.64 -8.33 -9.73
N THR A 231 12.84 -8.00 -10.19
CA THR A 231 13.09 -6.85 -11.09
C THR A 231 13.98 -7.24 -12.28
N GLY A 232 14.16 -6.31 -13.23
CA GLY A 232 15.08 -6.48 -14.35
C GLY A 232 14.73 -7.65 -15.28
N PRO A 233 15.73 -8.37 -15.84
CA PRO A 233 15.49 -9.46 -16.78
C PRO A 233 14.63 -10.60 -16.23
N ALA A 234 14.69 -10.85 -14.92
CA ALA A 234 13.87 -11.87 -14.27
C ALA A 234 12.37 -11.49 -14.27
N ALA A 235 12.06 -10.21 -14.06
CA ALA A 235 10.70 -9.69 -14.15
C ALA A 235 10.14 -9.81 -15.58
N LEU A 236 10.93 -9.40 -16.59
CA LEU A 236 10.54 -9.51 -17.99
C LEU A 236 10.23 -10.96 -18.37
N LYS A 237 11.15 -11.87 -18.06
CA LYS A 237 10.94 -13.30 -18.32
C LYS A 237 9.66 -13.81 -17.65
N ARG A 238 9.45 -13.47 -16.37
CA ARG A 238 8.28 -13.90 -15.62
C ARG A 238 6.98 -13.42 -16.28
N ILE A 239 6.90 -12.15 -16.66
CA ILE A 239 5.74 -11.59 -17.35
C ILE A 239 5.53 -12.30 -18.70
N ASP A 240 6.56 -12.41 -19.52
CA ASP A 240 6.40 -13.04 -20.85
C ASP A 240 5.96 -14.52 -20.77
N ASP A 241 6.46 -15.29 -19.78
CA ASP A 241 6.07 -16.69 -19.57
C ASP A 241 4.57 -16.87 -19.23
N GLY A 242 3.93 -15.87 -18.61
CA GLY A 242 2.53 -15.92 -18.19
C GLY A 242 1.57 -15.14 -19.07
N TRP A 243 2.07 -14.39 -20.05
CA TRP A 243 1.30 -13.42 -20.82
C TRP A 243 0.08 -14.06 -21.50
N ASP A 244 0.29 -15.05 -22.36
CA ASP A 244 -0.80 -15.70 -23.12
C ASP A 244 -1.79 -16.47 -22.22
N ARG A 245 -1.36 -16.81 -21.01
CA ARG A 245 -2.17 -17.52 -20.02
C ARG A 245 -3.15 -16.59 -19.31
N PHE A 246 -2.74 -15.35 -19.01
CA PHE A 246 -3.54 -14.45 -18.17
C PHE A 246 -4.12 -13.26 -18.94
N VAL A 247 -3.41 -12.75 -19.95
CA VAL A 247 -3.88 -11.61 -20.74
C VAL A 247 -4.83 -12.08 -21.83
N VAL A 248 -6.01 -11.45 -21.87
CA VAL A 248 -7.01 -11.62 -22.92
C VAL A 248 -7.00 -10.34 -23.76
N PRO A 249 -6.50 -10.41 -25.02
CA PRO A 249 -6.35 -9.21 -25.86
C PRO A 249 -7.65 -8.41 -25.98
N GLY A 250 -7.57 -7.11 -25.70
CA GLY A 250 -8.70 -6.18 -25.77
C GLY A 250 -9.74 -6.32 -24.65
N LEU A 251 -9.51 -7.19 -23.66
CA LEU A 251 -10.40 -7.40 -22.51
C LEU A 251 -9.70 -7.27 -21.15
N GLY A 252 -8.39 -7.44 -21.06
CA GLY A 252 -7.64 -7.29 -19.82
C GLY A 252 -7.12 -8.61 -19.28
N VAL A 253 -7.09 -8.78 -17.97
CA VAL A 253 -6.39 -9.88 -17.28
C VAL A 253 -7.39 -10.80 -16.61
N ARG A 254 -7.19 -12.11 -16.75
CA ARG A 254 -7.94 -13.14 -16.02
C ARG A 254 -7.59 -13.10 -14.54
N CYS A 255 -8.58 -13.27 -13.67
CA CYS A 255 -8.34 -13.52 -12.25
C CYS A 255 -7.70 -14.87 -12.01
N VAL A 256 -8.33 -15.90 -12.56
CA VAL A 256 -8.04 -17.28 -12.21
C VAL A 256 -8.32 -18.20 -13.39
N LEU A 257 -7.44 -19.16 -13.61
CA LEU A 257 -7.64 -20.23 -14.57
C LEU A 257 -8.43 -21.39 -13.95
N PRO A 258 -9.28 -22.10 -14.72
CA PRO A 258 -9.54 -21.93 -16.16
C PRO A 258 -10.70 -20.98 -16.47
N ASN A 259 -11.10 -20.12 -15.53
CA ASN A 259 -12.36 -19.39 -15.64
C ASN A 259 -12.31 -18.32 -16.75
N PRO A 260 -13.37 -18.20 -17.57
CA PRO A 260 -13.36 -17.34 -18.75
C PRO A 260 -13.83 -15.92 -18.43
N TRP A 261 -13.29 -15.31 -17.38
CA TRP A 261 -13.54 -13.91 -17.04
C TRP A 261 -12.26 -13.13 -16.80
N VAL A 262 -12.34 -11.83 -17.04
CA VAL A 262 -11.31 -10.83 -16.75
C VAL A 262 -11.76 -9.91 -15.61
N THR A 263 -10.83 -9.30 -14.92
CA THR A 263 -11.09 -8.40 -13.77
C THR A 263 -10.46 -7.04 -14.01
N GLY A 264 -11.20 -5.97 -13.68
CA GLY A 264 -10.73 -4.59 -13.83
C GLY A 264 -9.55 -4.26 -12.92
N GLY A 265 -9.67 -4.52 -11.61
CA GLY A 265 -8.63 -4.23 -10.62
C GLY A 265 -7.29 -4.91 -10.95
N GLU A 266 -7.29 -6.24 -11.13
CA GLU A 266 -6.08 -7.01 -11.48
C GLU A 266 -5.44 -6.54 -12.80
N SER A 267 -6.25 -6.09 -13.76
CA SER A 267 -5.71 -5.51 -14.99
C SER A 267 -5.00 -4.17 -14.75
N CYS A 268 -5.55 -3.32 -13.88
CA CYS A 268 -4.92 -2.05 -13.51
C CYS A 268 -3.63 -2.27 -12.71
N GLU A 269 -3.62 -3.24 -11.81
CA GLU A 269 -2.42 -3.65 -11.07
C GLU A 269 -1.35 -4.27 -11.98
N LEU A 270 -1.73 -5.07 -12.98
CA LEU A 270 -0.78 -5.53 -14.00
C LEU A 270 -0.20 -4.33 -14.77
N ALA A 271 -1.01 -3.32 -15.11
CA ALA A 271 -0.52 -2.12 -15.78
C ALA A 271 0.50 -1.37 -14.90
N LEU A 272 0.29 -1.28 -13.58
CA LEU A 272 1.28 -0.75 -12.64
C LEU A 272 2.56 -1.60 -12.65
N ALA A 273 2.45 -2.93 -12.61
CA ALA A 273 3.61 -3.82 -12.65
C ALA A 273 4.44 -3.63 -13.94
N LEU A 274 3.77 -3.52 -15.09
CA LEU A 274 4.38 -3.23 -16.39
C LEU A 274 5.04 -1.85 -16.41
N TRP A 275 4.41 -0.84 -15.82
CA TRP A 275 4.95 0.50 -15.73
C TRP A 275 6.23 0.54 -14.88
N VAL A 276 6.27 -0.15 -13.74
CA VAL A 276 7.48 -0.29 -12.90
C VAL A 276 8.62 -0.98 -13.64
N MET A 277 8.32 -1.92 -14.54
CA MET A 277 9.32 -2.54 -15.42
C MET A 277 9.82 -1.61 -16.53
N GLY A 278 9.13 -0.48 -16.76
CA GLY A 278 9.38 0.44 -17.86
C GLY A 278 8.72 0.03 -19.19
N GLU A 279 7.72 -0.85 -19.15
CA GLU A 279 6.91 -1.32 -20.29
C GLU A 279 5.66 -0.44 -20.46
N SER A 280 5.85 0.88 -20.59
CA SER A 280 4.77 1.87 -20.59
C SER A 280 3.73 1.67 -21.69
N ASP A 281 4.14 1.23 -22.88
CA ASP A 281 3.23 0.97 -24.00
C ASP A 281 2.30 -0.22 -23.69
N ARG A 282 2.85 -1.33 -23.16
CA ARG A 282 2.05 -2.49 -22.72
C ARG A 282 1.12 -2.13 -21.56
N ALA A 283 1.58 -1.30 -20.62
CA ALA A 283 0.76 -0.82 -19.52
C ALA A 283 -0.45 -0.01 -20.05
N LEU A 284 -0.22 0.90 -21.00
CA LEU A 284 -1.27 1.67 -21.65
C LEU A 284 -2.27 0.78 -22.39
N GLU A 285 -1.79 -0.21 -23.15
CA GLU A 285 -2.65 -1.17 -23.86
C GLU A 285 -3.58 -1.92 -22.90
N ILE A 286 -3.08 -2.36 -21.74
CA ILE A 286 -3.91 -3.02 -20.72
C ILE A 286 -4.97 -2.06 -20.17
N LEU A 287 -4.62 -0.81 -19.84
CA LEU A 287 -5.60 0.17 -19.35
C LEU A 287 -6.66 0.55 -20.38
N GLN A 288 -6.30 0.58 -21.67
CA GLN A 288 -7.26 0.78 -22.76
C GLN A 288 -8.21 -0.41 -22.89
N SER A 289 -7.72 -1.63 -22.64
CA SER A 289 -8.51 -2.87 -22.77
C SER A 289 -9.64 -2.96 -21.75
N VAL A 290 -9.51 -2.36 -20.57
CA VAL A 290 -10.53 -2.41 -19.50
C VAL A 290 -11.61 -1.35 -19.60
N GLN A 291 -11.56 -0.44 -20.58
CA GLN A 291 -12.56 0.64 -20.71
C GLN A 291 -13.99 0.15 -20.96
N HIS A 292 -14.14 -1.08 -21.47
CA HIS A 292 -15.46 -1.72 -21.61
C HIS A 292 -16.15 -2.00 -20.26
N LEU A 293 -15.41 -1.96 -19.14
CA LEU A 293 -15.95 -2.14 -17.78
C LEU A 293 -16.53 -0.85 -17.19
N ARG A 294 -16.29 0.33 -17.80
CA ARG A 294 -16.79 1.61 -17.27
C ARG A 294 -18.32 1.64 -17.29
N ALA A 295 -18.93 1.89 -16.14
CA ALA A 295 -20.38 2.06 -15.99
C ALA A 295 -20.78 3.54 -16.12
N ALA A 296 -22.07 3.79 -16.33
CA ALA A 296 -22.62 5.15 -16.55
C ALA A 296 -22.47 6.10 -15.35
N GLY A 297 -22.17 5.59 -14.14
CA GLY A 297 -21.93 6.39 -12.94
C GLY A 297 -20.46 6.64 -12.63
N GLY A 298 -19.55 6.37 -13.56
CA GLY A 298 -18.11 6.60 -13.43
C GLY A 298 -17.33 5.53 -12.68
N LEU A 299 -17.99 4.61 -11.98
CA LEU A 299 -17.38 3.38 -11.47
C LEU A 299 -17.22 2.34 -12.57
N TYR A 300 -16.57 1.23 -12.24
CA TYR A 300 -16.25 0.15 -13.15
C TYR A 300 -16.79 -1.17 -12.62
N TRP A 301 -17.31 -2.01 -13.51
CA TRP A 301 -17.66 -3.39 -13.19
C TRP A 301 -16.41 -4.16 -12.78
N THR A 302 -16.52 -4.96 -11.72
CA THR A 302 -15.40 -5.77 -11.22
C THR A 302 -14.84 -6.70 -12.30
N GLY A 303 -15.71 -7.34 -13.08
CA GLY A 303 -15.28 -8.29 -14.09
C GLY A 303 -16.23 -8.50 -15.25
N TYR A 304 -15.75 -9.24 -16.24
CA TYR A 304 -16.48 -9.56 -17.47
C TYR A 304 -16.20 -10.99 -17.93
N VAL A 305 -17.27 -11.77 -18.10
CA VAL A 305 -17.21 -13.11 -18.69
C VAL A 305 -17.14 -12.98 -20.21
N PHE A 306 -16.09 -13.52 -20.83
CA PHE A 306 -15.84 -13.34 -22.27
C PHE A 306 -16.14 -14.57 -23.13
N GLU A 307 -16.30 -15.76 -22.54
CA GLU A 307 -16.78 -16.98 -23.22
C GLU A 307 -18.16 -17.41 -22.70
N GLY A 308 -18.93 -18.10 -23.55
CA GLY A 308 -20.26 -18.56 -23.19
C GLY A 308 -21.27 -17.41 -23.06
N ASN A 309 -21.87 -17.25 -21.87
CA ASN A 309 -22.83 -16.18 -21.61
C ASN A 309 -22.10 -14.89 -21.24
N ARG A 310 -21.79 -14.08 -22.26
CA ARG A 310 -21.03 -12.84 -22.12
C ARG A 310 -21.82 -11.82 -21.29
N ALA A 311 -21.32 -11.49 -20.10
CA ALA A 311 -21.97 -10.58 -19.17
C ALA A 311 -20.94 -9.96 -18.22
N PHE A 312 -21.28 -8.81 -17.64
CA PHE A 312 -20.55 -8.30 -16.47
C PHE A 312 -20.80 -9.23 -15.30
N TRP A 313 -19.72 -9.69 -14.68
CA TRP A 313 -19.79 -10.57 -13.52
C TRP A 313 -18.49 -10.48 -12.71
N PRO A 314 -18.57 -10.33 -11.38
CA PRO A 314 -19.80 -10.07 -10.62
C PRO A 314 -20.41 -8.71 -10.98
N GLU A 315 -21.73 -8.54 -10.78
CA GLU A 315 -22.44 -7.26 -11.01
C GLU A 315 -22.16 -6.28 -9.85
N GLU A 316 -20.90 -5.96 -9.67
CA GLU A 316 -20.39 -5.15 -8.57
C GLU A 316 -19.63 -3.94 -9.12
N LEU A 317 -19.84 -2.78 -8.50
CA LEU A 317 -19.15 -1.53 -8.83
C LEU A 317 -18.27 -1.14 -7.65
N THR A 318 -17.02 -1.59 -7.69
CA THR A 318 -16.18 -1.65 -6.50
C THR A 318 -15.28 -0.44 -6.37
N THR A 319 -15.05 0.02 -5.15
CA THR A 319 -14.06 1.05 -4.83
C THR A 319 -12.64 0.62 -5.20
N TRP A 320 -12.31 -0.66 -5.03
CA TRP A 320 -11.03 -1.23 -5.46
C TRP A 320 -10.78 -1.06 -6.95
N THR A 321 -11.63 -1.59 -7.83
CA THR A 321 -11.45 -1.44 -9.30
C THR A 321 -11.31 0.02 -9.74
N ALA A 322 -12.12 0.93 -9.17
CA ALA A 322 -12.00 2.35 -9.44
C ALA A 322 -10.69 2.94 -8.90
N GLY A 323 -10.27 2.52 -7.72
CA GLY A 323 -9.02 2.93 -7.07
C GLY A 323 -7.79 2.49 -7.86
N SER A 324 -7.68 1.21 -8.19
CA SER A 324 -6.57 0.66 -8.98
C SER A 324 -6.46 1.37 -10.33
N LEU A 325 -7.58 1.68 -10.98
CA LEU A 325 -7.56 2.43 -12.23
C LEU A 325 -7.03 3.85 -12.05
N LEU A 326 -7.52 4.59 -11.05
CA LEU A 326 -7.07 5.97 -10.80
C LEU A 326 -5.58 6.00 -10.46
N LEU A 327 -5.09 5.05 -9.67
CA LEU A 327 -3.67 4.90 -9.34
C LEU A 327 -2.83 4.59 -10.59
N ALA A 328 -3.27 3.65 -11.41
CA ALA A 328 -2.58 3.31 -12.66
C ALA A 328 -2.55 4.49 -13.64
N VAL A 329 -3.66 5.21 -13.78
CA VAL A 329 -3.76 6.41 -14.61
C VAL A 329 -2.86 7.52 -14.07
N ALA A 330 -2.81 7.74 -12.75
CA ALA A 330 -1.92 8.73 -12.15
C ALA A 330 -0.45 8.39 -12.41
N ALA A 331 -0.04 7.12 -12.26
CA ALA A 331 1.32 6.68 -12.52
C ALA A 331 1.73 6.89 -13.99
N LEU A 332 0.87 6.52 -14.95
CA LEU A 332 1.14 6.66 -16.38
C LEU A 332 0.96 8.10 -16.89
N GLY A 333 0.05 8.87 -16.31
CA GLY A 333 -0.27 10.25 -16.69
C GLY A 333 0.73 11.27 -16.13
N GLY A 334 1.21 11.04 -14.91
CA GLY A 334 2.26 11.85 -14.26
C GLY A 334 3.65 11.64 -14.85
N THR A 335 3.87 10.60 -15.66
CA THR A 335 5.19 10.30 -16.24
C THR A 335 5.19 10.36 -17.76
N ARG A 336 5.56 11.52 -18.31
CA ARG A 336 6.23 11.55 -19.61
C ARG A 336 7.71 11.22 -19.41
N ARG A 337 8.04 9.94 -19.21
CA ARG A 337 9.45 9.49 -19.19
C ARG A 337 10.11 9.89 -20.53
N PRO A 338 11.27 10.57 -20.55
CA PRO A 338 11.97 10.77 -21.81
C PRO A 338 12.40 9.41 -22.38
N PRO A 339 12.29 9.20 -23.71
CA PRO A 339 12.59 7.91 -24.32
C PRO A 339 14.05 7.53 -24.03
N ARG A 340 14.29 6.23 -23.77
CA ARG A 340 15.63 5.66 -23.59
C ARG A 340 16.48 5.99 -24.83
N SER A 341 17.39 6.95 -24.71
CA SER A 341 18.47 7.07 -25.67
C SER A 341 19.41 5.88 -25.48
N SER A 342 19.60 5.13 -26.56
CA SER A 342 20.54 4.02 -26.63
C SER A 342 21.96 4.50 -26.31
N GLY A 343 22.56 3.92 -25.27
CA GLY A 343 24.01 3.81 -25.13
C GLY A 343 24.75 5.03 -24.56
N ALA A 344 24.86 5.10 -23.23
CA ALA A 344 26.05 5.61 -22.55
C ALA A 344 26.08 5.07 -21.12
N SER A 345 27.14 4.33 -20.77
CA SER A 345 27.44 3.92 -19.41
C SER A 345 27.82 5.14 -18.56
N ALA A 346 26.97 5.54 -17.62
CA ALA A 346 27.36 6.47 -16.56
C ALA A 346 27.64 5.68 -15.27
N SER A 347 28.82 5.92 -14.68
CA SER A 347 29.38 5.14 -13.58
C SER A 347 28.78 5.46 -12.21
N ARG A 348 28.78 4.43 -11.36
CA ARG A 348 28.28 4.26 -9.98
C ARG A 348 28.81 5.21 -8.87
N ALA A 349 29.12 6.48 -9.10
CA ALA A 349 29.69 7.33 -8.03
C ALA A 349 29.42 8.83 -8.18
N ASP A 350 28.18 9.30 -7.99
CA ASP A 350 27.96 10.76 -7.88
C ASP A 350 26.76 11.24 -7.03
N TRP A 351 26.13 10.40 -6.21
CA TRP A 351 24.91 10.80 -5.46
C TRP A 351 25.09 11.05 -3.96
N SER A 352 26.32 11.14 -3.46
CA SER A 352 26.58 11.48 -2.05
C SER A 352 26.92 12.96 -1.80
N ARG A 353 26.73 13.85 -2.78
CA ARG A 353 27.09 15.29 -2.65
C ARG A 353 25.91 16.26 -2.74
N THR A 354 24.75 15.84 -3.22
CA THR A 354 23.59 16.73 -3.40
C THR A 354 22.75 16.87 -2.13
N ALA A 355 22.65 15.82 -1.30
CA ALA A 355 21.94 15.86 -0.01
C ALA A 355 22.71 16.55 1.15
N ALA A 356 23.97 16.91 0.93
CA ALA A 356 24.83 17.58 1.93
C ALA A 356 24.90 19.10 1.75
N ALA A 357 24.56 19.63 0.56
CA ALA A 357 24.64 21.05 0.28
C ALA A 357 23.42 21.84 0.80
N GLU A 358 22.25 21.21 0.92
CA GLU A 358 21.02 21.85 1.42
C GLU A 358 20.86 21.78 2.95
N ARG A 359 21.69 20.99 3.65
CA ARG A 359 21.71 20.92 5.13
C ARG A 359 22.46 22.07 5.80
N ALA A 360 23.15 22.91 5.03
CA ALA A 360 23.96 24.00 5.58
C ALA A 360 23.15 25.27 5.94
N ASP A 361 21.88 25.38 5.52
CA ASP A 361 21.10 26.61 5.66
C ASP A 361 19.81 26.47 6.50
N ARG A 362 19.59 25.31 7.14
CA ARG A 362 18.47 25.11 8.07
C ARG A 362 18.91 25.44 9.51
N PRO A 363 18.21 26.33 10.24
CA PRO A 363 18.52 26.57 11.65
C PRO A 363 18.18 25.32 12.48
N PRO A 364 19.00 24.97 13.49
CA PRO A 364 18.77 23.78 14.30
C PRO A 364 17.45 23.88 15.09
N ARG A 365 16.64 22.81 15.06
CA ARG A 365 15.41 22.68 15.86
C ARG A 365 15.77 22.62 17.35
N ALA A 366 15.01 23.35 18.18
CA ALA A 366 15.19 23.40 19.62
C ALA A 366 14.79 22.06 20.28
N HIS A 367 15.74 21.43 20.98
CA HIS A 367 15.46 20.30 21.86
C HIS A 367 14.50 20.71 22.98
N ARG A 368 13.34 20.03 23.09
CA ARG A 368 12.56 20.03 24.33
C ARG A 368 13.15 18.99 25.29
N GLU A 369 13.85 19.47 26.31
CA GLU A 369 14.27 18.65 27.45
C GLU A 369 13.05 18.18 28.25
N GLY A 370 12.72 16.89 28.15
CA GLY A 370 11.79 16.22 29.04
C GLY A 370 12.44 15.99 30.41
N GLY A 371 12.10 16.83 31.38
CA GLY A 371 12.58 16.75 32.75
C GLY A 371 12.17 15.45 33.45
N ARG A 372 13.18 14.71 33.94
CA ARG A 372 13.01 13.64 34.92
C ARG A 372 12.39 14.18 36.20
N ARG A 373 11.37 13.49 36.73
CA ARG A 373 11.03 13.55 38.16
C ARG A 373 11.03 12.14 38.74
N SER A 374 11.97 11.94 39.65
CA SER A 374 12.05 10.88 40.63
C SER A 374 10.99 11.05 41.71
N GLY A 375 10.36 9.94 42.12
CA GLY A 375 9.56 9.85 43.35
C GLY A 375 9.51 8.39 43.82
N THR A 376 10.14 8.12 44.94
CA THR A 376 10.29 6.82 45.61
C THR A 376 9.21 6.58 46.69
N ALA A 377 8.93 5.28 46.92
CA ALA A 377 8.34 4.65 48.12
C ALA A 377 6.83 4.88 48.36
N ASP A 378 6.00 3.90 48.76
CA ASP A 378 6.23 2.88 49.79
C ASP A 378 5.39 1.60 49.60
N ALA A 379 5.82 0.53 50.28
CA ALA A 379 5.31 -0.83 50.27
C ALA A 379 4.33 -1.15 51.41
N ALA A 380 3.43 -2.13 51.17
CA ALA A 380 2.86 -3.12 52.11
C ALA A 380 1.84 -3.97 51.29
N GLY A 381 1.75 -5.30 51.29
CA GLY A 381 2.26 -6.37 52.15
C GLY A 381 1.12 -7.38 52.38
N HIS A 382 1.44 -8.69 52.40
CA HIS A 382 0.59 -9.88 52.70
C HIS A 382 -0.15 -10.50 51.51
N GLY A 383 -0.16 -11.82 51.27
CA GLY A 383 0.31 -12.97 52.04
C GLY A 383 0.17 -14.27 51.21
N VAL A 384 0.85 -15.31 51.68
CA VAL A 384 1.18 -16.62 51.07
C VAL A 384 0.08 -17.68 51.30
N ALA A 385 0.09 -18.73 50.45
CA ALA A 385 -0.23 -20.17 50.69
C ALA A 385 -1.25 -20.71 49.65
N ASP A 386 -1.27 -21.96 49.19
CA ASP A 386 -0.37 -23.12 49.03
C ASP A 386 -1.25 -24.24 48.41
N GLU A 387 -0.63 -25.26 47.80
CA GLU A 387 -1.13 -26.64 47.47
C GLU A 387 -2.26 -26.80 46.43
N GLU A 388 -2.04 -27.44 45.27
CA GLU A 388 -1.76 -28.87 44.95
C GLU A 388 -2.98 -29.82 44.86
N VAL A 389 -3.19 -30.33 43.64
CA VAL A 389 -3.37 -31.75 43.23
C VAL A 389 -4.80 -32.35 43.02
N ASP A 390 -4.87 -33.05 41.86
CA ASP A 390 -5.69 -34.21 41.46
C ASP A 390 -7.16 -34.05 41.01
N ASP A 391 -7.69 -34.81 40.05
CA ASP A 391 -7.14 -35.81 39.12
C ASP A 391 -8.22 -36.11 38.05
N GLY A 392 -7.82 -36.77 36.96
CA GLY A 392 -8.66 -37.83 36.36
C GLY A 392 -9.26 -37.57 34.98
N GLY A 393 -8.73 -38.29 33.97
CA GLY A 393 -9.42 -38.52 32.70
C GLY A 393 -8.57 -39.11 31.57
N GLU A 394 -8.13 -40.37 31.72
CA GLU A 394 -7.52 -41.27 30.71
C GLU A 394 -8.19 -41.20 29.32
N ALA A 395 -7.52 -41.38 28.17
CA ALA A 395 -6.92 -42.61 27.61
C ALA A 395 -6.52 -42.29 26.13
N VAL A 396 -5.65 -42.96 25.35
CA VAL A 396 -4.81 -44.17 25.43
C VAL A 396 -3.87 -44.16 24.20
N THR A 397 -2.58 -44.38 24.46
CA THR A 397 -1.50 -45.10 23.72
C THR A 397 -1.42 -45.16 22.19
N GLY A 398 -0.19 -45.00 21.68
CA GLY A 398 0.25 -45.49 20.37
C GLY A 398 1.73 -45.21 20.11
N ASP A 399 2.58 -46.14 20.56
CA ASP A 399 4.05 -46.11 20.60
C ASP A 399 4.83 -45.76 19.32
N ASP A 400 5.95 -45.08 19.58
CA ASP A 400 7.24 -44.94 18.86
C ASP A 400 7.85 -46.31 18.42
N PRO A 401 8.92 -46.42 17.57
CA PRO A 401 10.18 -45.70 17.80
C PRO A 401 11.05 -45.30 16.58
N CYS A 402 11.82 -44.22 16.82
CA CYS A 402 13.09 -43.85 16.19
C CYS A 402 14.19 -44.92 16.39
N PRO A 403 15.31 -44.94 15.61
CA PRO A 403 16.58 -44.36 16.11
C PRO A 403 17.47 -43.70 15.02
N LEU A 404 18.09 -42.51 15.25
CA LEU A 404 19.47 -42.25 15.75
C LEU A 404 20.59 -42.72 14.77
N LEU A 405 21.73 -42.06 14.46
CA LEU A 405 22.59 -40.94 14.89
C LEU A 405 23.55 -40.65 13.68
N VAL A 406 24.34 -39.59 13.54
CA VAL A 406 25.59 -39.29 14.28
C VAL A 406 26.09 -37.86 13.93
N GLU A 407 26.69 -37.29 14.97
CA GLU A 407 27.41 -36.04 15.21
C GLU A 407 28.52 -35.64 14.21
N GLY A 408 28.89 -34.34 14.22
CA GLY A 408 30.31 -33.94 14.09
C GLY A 408 30.64 -32.71 13.25
N GLU A 409 31.04 -31.65 13.96
CA GLU A 409 32.15 -30.72 13.64
C GLU A 409 31.97 -29.37 12.90
N GLN A 410 32.35 -28.35 13.69
CA GLN A 410 33.27 -27.23 13.41
C GLN A 410 32.82 -26.02 12.58
N VAL A 411 32.62 -24.95 13.36
CA VAL A 411 32.64 -23.53 13.00
C VAL A 411 33.97 -23.15 12.33
N VAL A 412 33.89 -22.65 11.09
CA VAL A 412 34.93 -21.80 10.48
C VAL A 412 34.25 -20.62 9.78
N ARG A 413 34.50 -19.40 10.27
CA ARG A 413 34.15 -18.15 9.59
C ARG A 413 35.17 -17.83 8.51
N PRO A 414 34.79 -17.38 7.31
CA PRO A 414 35.61 -16.49 6.52
C PRO A 414 35.13 -15.04 6.64
N ALA A 415 36.11 -14.15 6.67
CA ALA A 415 35.97 -12.72 6.85
C ALA A 415 35.48 -12.00 5.59
N GLY A 416 34.66 -10.97 5.81
CA GLY A 416 34.70 -9.68 5.12
C GLY A 416 34.50 -9.65 3.61
N GLN A 417 33.29 -9.28 3.18
CA GLN A 417 33.06 -8.54 1.94
C GLN A 417 31.91 -7.52 2.16
N PRO A 418 32.00 -6.34 1.53
CA PRO A 418 31.25 -5.16 1.92
C PRO A 418 29.77 -5.29 1.57
N ALA A 419 28.92 -4.73 2.43
CA ALA A 419 27.50 -4.55 2.21
C ALA A 419 27.28 -3.77 0.89
N GLY A 420 26.72 -4.46 -0.11
CA GLY A 420 26.29 -3.85 -1.35
C GLY A 420 24.99 -3.10 -1.09
N GLY A 421 25.01 -1.78 -1.29
CA GLY A 421 23.82 -0.93 -1.22
C GLY A 421 22.72 -1.41 -2.16
N VAL A 422 21.49 -1.33 -1.65
CA VAL A 422 20.24 -1.61 -2.36
C VAL A 422 20.04 -0.52 -3.44
N PRO A 423 19.62 -0.86 -4.67
CA PRO A 423 19.36 0.17 -5.69
C PRO A 423 18.06 0.95 -5.44
N ASP A 424 18.16 2.28 -5.46
CA ASP A 424 17.15 3.35 -5.26
C ASP A 424 16.01 3.43 -6.30
N GLU A 425 15.94 2.53 -7.29
CA GLU A 425 15.09 2.75 -8.48
C GLU A 425 13.58 2.49 -8.26
N LEU A 426 13.18 1.93 -7.11
CA LEU A 426 11.76 1.66 -6.77
C LEU A 426 11.10 2.78 -5.97
N ASP A 427 11.86 3.62 -5.29
CA ASP A 427 11.28 4.72 -4.49
C ASP A 427 10.68 5.80 -5.40
N GLN A 428 11.19 5.92 -6.63
CA GLN A 428 10.59 6.75 -7.68
C GLN A 428 9.27 6.19 -8.21
N ALA A 429 9.07 4.87 -8.23
CA ALA A 429 7.83 4.29 -8.75
C ALA A 429 6.62 4.57 -7.85
N VAL A 430 6.84 4.67 -6.54
CA VAL A 430 5.81 5.03 -5.55
C VAL A 430 5.68 6.55 -5.42
N GLY A 431 6.80 7.27 -5.59
CA GLY A 431 6.84 8.73 -5.51
C GLY A 431 6.50 9.51 -6.77
N LEU A 432 6.12 8.86 -7.88
CA LEU A 432 5.68 9.56 -9.10
C LEU A 432 4.15 9.64 -9.25
N VAL A 433 3.39 9.17 -8.26
CA VAL A 433 1.94 9.40 -8.17
C VAL A 433 1.60 10.76 -7.50
N GLY A 434 2.60 11.45 -6.97
CA GLY A 434 2.51 12.84 -6.53
C GLY A 434 3.77 13.59 -6.93
N VAL A 435 3.66 14.89 -7.16
CA VAL A 435 4.75 15.84 -7.42
C VAL A 435 5.18 15.97 -8.89
N GLU A 436 4.45 16.82 -9.61
CA GLU A 436 5.13 17.86 -10.40
C GLU A 436 4.47 19.22 -10.12
N GLN A 437 5.32 20.22 -9.94
CA GLN A 437 5.05 21.66 -9.72
C GLN A 437 4.87 22.14 -8.27
N VAL A 438 5.97 22.60 -7.67
CA VAL A 438 6.16 24.02 -7.33
C VAL A 438 7.67 24.31 -7.32
N HIS A 439 8.20 25.07 -8.31
CA HIS A 439 9.25 26.06 -8.09
C HIS A 439 9.60 26.88 -9.34
N GLU A 440 9.71 28.20 -9.11
CA GLU A 440 10.25 29.34 -9.88
C GLU A 440 9.16 30.42 -10.08
N ASN A 441 9.25 31.66 -9.56
CA ASN A 441 10.41 32.52 -9.38
C ASN A 441 10.05 33.73 -8.46
N PRO A 442 10.93 34.20 -7.55
CA PRO A 442 10.81 35.50 -6.88
C PRO A 442 11.71 36.54 -7.57
N GLN A 443 11.13 37.65 -8.05
CA GLN A 443 11.71 39.01 -8.06
C GLN A 443 10.97 39.94 -9.03
N ALA A 444 10.42 41.04 -8.50
CA ALA A 444 10.70 42.42 -8.94
C ALA A 444 9.82 43.41 -8.14
N ASP A 445 10.45 44.03 -7.14
CA ASP A 445 10.53 45.47 -6.87
C ASP A 445 9.33 46.40 -7.14
N ASP A 446 8.96 47.09 -6.05
CA ASP A 446 8.80 48.55 -5.91
C ASP A 446 7.67 49.26 -6.68
N GLU A 447 6.66 49.72 -5.95
CA GLU A 447 6.32 51.14 -5.83
C GLU A 447 5.17 51.31 -4.83
N GLY A 448 5.47 51.85 -3.65
CA GLY A 448 4.46 52.34 -2.74
C GLY A 448 3.82 53.62 -3.26
N HIS A 449 2.52 53.78 -3.10
CA HIS A 449 1.89 55.10 -2.94
C HIS A 449 0.67 55.01 -2.01
N ASP A 450 0.64 55.99 -1.13
CA ASP A 450 -0.21 56.25 0.02
C ASP A 450 -1.37 57.16 -0.39
N VAL A 451 -2.61 56.82 -0.03
CA VAL A 451 -3.81 57.65 0.27
C VAL A 451 -5.05 56.72 0.20
N GLY A 452 -6.03 56.69 1.09
CA GLY A 452 -6.57 57.70 1.97
C GLY A 452 -8.09 57.84 1.71
N HIS A 453 -8.89 57.74 2.78
CA HIS A 453 -10.26 58.24 2.97
C HIS A 453 -11.52 57.51 2.43
N ASP A 454 -12.46 57.40 3.38
CA ASP A 454 -13.95 57.53 3.33
C ASP A 454 -14.73 56.63 2.36
N GLY A 455 -15.66 55.78 2.79
CA GLY A 455 -16.76 56.04 3.72
C GLY A 455 -18.01 56.39 2.90
N TYR A 456 -19.00 55.49 2.81
CA TYR A 456 -20.41 55.85 2.60
C TYR A 456 -21.37 54.71 2.97
N ASP A 457 -22.49 55.18 3.50
CA ASP A 457 -23.58 54.54 4.23
C ASP A 457 -24.50 53.56 3.46
N ALA A 458 -24.97 52.59 4.25
CA ALA A 458 -26.36 52.20 4.52
C ALA A 458 -27.47 52.26 3.44
N CYS A 459 -28.17 51.12 3.30
CA CYS A 459 -29.63 50.88 3.32
C CYS A 459 -29.87 49.57 2.56
N GLY A 460 -30.44 48.50 3.13
CA GLY A 460 -31.73 48.41 3.78
C GLY A 460 -32.68 47.63 2.85
N GLY A 461 -33.14 46.44 3.26
CA GLY A 461 -34.16 45.71 2.48
C GLY A 461 -34.32 44.24 2.83
N ARG A 462 -35.30 43.95 3.69
CA ARG A 462 -35.87 42.61 3.94
C ARG A 462 -36.60 42.11 2.69
N ALA A 463 -36.58 40.79 2.43
CA ALA A 463 -37.79 39.99 2.19
C ALA A 463 -37.44 38.50 2.04
N SER A 464 -38.13 37.69 2.85
CA SER A 464 -38.27 36.24 2.68
C SER A 464 -39.31 35.91 1.60
N CYS A 465 -39.21 34.68 1.07
CA CYS A 465 -40.25 33.76 0.56
C CYS A 465 -39.93 33.25 -0.86
N THR A 466 -39.41 32.04 -0.97
CA THR A 466 -40.19 30.81 -1.21
C THR A 466 -39.32 29.58 -1.01
#